data_AF-A0A423WGD6-F1
#
_entry.id   AF-A0A423WGD6-F1
#
_cell.length_a   1.000
_cell.length_b   1.000
_cell.length_c   1.000
_cell.angle_alpha   90.00
_cell.angle_beta   90.00
_cell.angle_gamma   90.00
#
_symmetry.space_group_name_H-M   'P 1'
#
loop_
_entity.id
_entity.type
_entity.pdbx_description
1 polymer ?
#
loop_
_entity_poly.entity_id
_entity_poly.type
_entity_poly.pdbx_seq_one_letter_code
_entity_poly.pdbx_strand_id
1 'polypeptide(L)'
;MLREEFTQPCIGIMEASLYASRMCGERLSVITTGQRSRFLHEDSINTTYGLGSFLAGCDAADVSVLELESKPKEEVYEGLVSAAKRLVDKGADCICLGCAGMTEMQEVCQKAVGMNEREVMVVDGVAMGVQFLIGLVREGLGTAKRGMYRSAAMGRERRGQTWI
;
A
#
# COMPACT_ATOMS: atom_id res chain seq x y z
N MET A 1 13.13 -13.56 5.25
CA MET A 1 11.90 -12.86 4.77
C MET A 1 10.71 -13.82 4.75
N LEU A 2 9.46 -13.37 4.88
CA LEU A 2 8.27 -14.25 4.86
C LEU A 2 8.24 -15.18 3.63
N ARG A 3 8.59 -14.65 2.44
CA ARG A 3 8.70 -15.42 1.20
C ARG A 3 9.75 -16.52 1.23
N GLU A 4 10.77 -16.47 2.09
CA GLU A 4 11.74 -17.56 2.28
C GLU A 4 11.21 -18.61 3.27
N GLU A 5 10.43 -18.17 4.25
CA GLU A 5 9.88 -19.01 5.32
C GLU A 5 8.68 -19.86 4.88
N PHE A 6 7.79 -19.27 4.07
CA PHE A 6 6.50 -19.87 3.71
C PHE A 6 6.40 -20.16 2.22
N THR A 7 5.68 -21.22 1.84
CA THR A 7 5.42 -21.59 0.42
C THR A 7 4.17 -20.91 -0.12
N GLN A 8 3.29 -20.43 0.75
CA GLN A 8 2.10 -19.66 0.42
C GLN A 8 2.48 -18.34 -0.27
N PRO A 9 1.57 -17.77 -1.10
CA PRO A 9 1.78 -16.43 -1.65
C PRO A 9 1.83 -15.39 -0.52
N CYS A 10 2.72 -14.40 -0.67
CA CYS A 10 2.90 -13.32 0.30
C CYS A 10 2.99 -12.00 -0.47
N ILE A 11 2.16 -11.04 -0.09
CA ILE A 11 2.07 -9.71 -0.69
C ILE A 11 1.99 -8.65 0.41
N GLY A 12 2.73 -7.55 0.25
CA GLY A 12 2.61 -6.40 1.15
C GLY A 12 1.40 -5.54 0.81
N ILE A 13 0.79 -4.85 1.79
CA ILE A 13 -0.38 -3.99 1.53
C ILE A 13 -0.05 -2.84 0.56
N MET A 14 1.17 -2.29 0.62
CA MET A 14 1.65 -1.29 -0.33
C MET A 14 1.84 -1.87 -1.73
N GLU A 15 2.41 -3.07 -1.83
CA GLU A 15 2.58 -3.79 -3.11
C GLU A 15 1.19 -4.04 -3.75
N ALA A 16 0.22 -4.47 -2.95
CA ALA A 16 -1.16 -4.69 -3.40
C ALA A 16 -1.84 -3.41 -3.88
N SER A 17 -1.75 -2.30 -3.15
CA SER A 17 -2.38 -1.04 -3.57
C SER A 17 -1.74 -0.49 -4.84
N LEU A 18 -0.41 -0.59 -4.99
CA LEU A 18 0.29 -0.16 -6.18
C LEU A 18 -0.11 -0.98 -7.42
N TYR A 19 -0.15 -2.31 -7.32
CA TYR A 19 -0.57 -3.16 -8.43
C TYR A 19 -2.02 -2.93 -8.83
N ALA A 20 -2.93 -2.81 -7.86
CA ALA A 20 -4.33 -2.48 -8.14
C ALA A 20 -4.48 -1.09 -8.79
N SER A 21 -3.73 -0.09 -8.31
CA SER A 21 -3.73 1.26 -8.91
C SER A 21 -3.32 1.23 -10.37
N ARG A 22 -2.30 0.44 -10.73
CA ARG A 22 -1.86 0.30 -12.12
C ARG A 22 -2.87 -0.38 -13.05
N MET A 23 -3.84 -1.10 -12.51
CA MET A 23 -4.94 -1.69 -13.29
C MET A 23 -6.10 -0.71 -13.49
N CYS A 24 -6.20 0.32 -12.66
CA CYS A 24 -7.35 1.23 -12.60
C CYS A 24 -7.05 2.65 -13.10
N GLY A 25 -5.78 3.04 -13.20
CA GLY A 25 -5.33 4.35 -13.67
C GLY A 25 -3.84 4.35 -13.98
N GLU A 26 -3.34 5.45 -14.57
CA GLU A 26 -1.96 5.57 -15.05
C GLU A 26 -1.03 6.28 -14.07
N ARG A 27 -1.56 7.24 -13.31
CA ARG A 27 -0.82 8.17 -12.45
C ARG A 27 -1.15 7.90 -10.99
N LEU A 28 -0.36 7.04 -10.36
CA LEU A 28 -0.55 6.65 -8.96
C LEU A 28 0.05 7.66 -7.99
N SER A 29 -0.55 7.78 -6.81
CA SER A 29 -0.04 8.56 -5.68
C SER A 29 -0.30 7.85 -4.36
N VAL A 30 0.36 8.28 -3.28
CA VAL A 30 0.14 7.73 -1.94
C VAL A 30 -0.16 8.84 -0.94
N ILE A 31 -1.25 8.69 -0.19
CA ILE A 31 -1.48 9.47 1.03
C ILE A 31 -0.89 8.70 2.21
N THR A 32 -0.12 9.37 3.06
CA THR A 32 0.48 8.77 4.26
C THR A 32 0.22 9.61 5.51
N THR A 33 0.63 9.13 6.67
CA THR A 33 0.37 9.78 7.96
C THR A 33 1.19 11.05 8.14
N GLY A 34 2.52 10.92 8.12
CA GLY A 34 3.44 12.04 8.36
C GLY A 34 4.47 12.26 7.25
N GLN A 35 5.06 13.46 7.24
CA GLN A 35 6.03 13.90 6.23
C GLN A 35 7.23 12.95 6.07
N ARG A 36 7.73 12.34 7.15
CA ARG A 36 8.81 11.36 7.06
C ARG A 36 8.40 10.14 6.22
N SER A 37 7.19 9.64 6.41
CA SER A 37 6.67 8.48 5.67
C SER A 37 6.49 8.81 4.20
N ARG A 38 6.20 10.07 3.86
CA ARG A 38 6.07 10.55 2.48
C ARG A 38 7.33 10.25 1.68
N PHE A 39 8.48 10.66 2.19
CA PHE A 39 9.78 10.39 1.56
C PHE A 39 10.10 8.90 1.47
N LEU A 40 9.78 8.12 2.51
CA LEU A 40 10.03 6.67 2.52
C LEU A 40 9.19 5.94 1.46
N HIS A 41 7.92 6.35 1.28
CA HIS A 41 7.08 5.77 0.24
C HIS A 41 7.55 6.17 -1.16
N GLU A 42 7.92 7.44 -1.38
CA GLU A 42 8.48 7.88 -2.66
C GLU A 42 9.73 7.06 -3.02
N ASP A 43 10.68 6.92 -2.10
CA ASP A 43 11.89 6.12 -2.32
C ASP A 43 11.56 4.65 -2.59
N SER A 44 10.68 4.04 -1.79
CA SER A 44 10.28 2.64 -1.98
C SER A 44 9.62 2.39 -3.34
N ILE A 45 8.75 3.30 -3.79
CA ILE A 45 8.08 3.21 -5.11
C ILE A 45 9.11 3.28 -6.23
N ASN A 46 10.10 4.17 -6.11
CA ASN A 46 11.15 4.33 -7.10
C ASN A 46 12.11 3.13 -7.13
N THR A 47 12.62 2.72 -5.97
CA THR A 47 13.77 1.79 -5.89
C THR A 47 13.35 0.34 -5.71
N THR A 48 12.34 0.09 -4.87
CA THR A 48 11.96 -1.27 -4.48
C THR A 48 10.87 -1.84 -5.39
N TYR A 49 9.86 -1.04 -5.72
CA TYR A 49 8.74 -1.48 -6.58
C TYR A 49 8.97 -1.16 -8.06
N GLY A 50 9.89 -0.27 -8.40
CA GLY A 50 10.19 0.10 -9.78
C GLY A 50 9.03 0.81 -10.50
N LEU A 51 8.15 1.48 -9.75
CA LEU A 51 6.95 2.17 -10.27
C LEU A 51 7.10 3.69 -10.29
N GLY A 52 8.33 4.20 -10.14
CA GLY A 52 8.63 5.63 -10.06
C GLY A 52 8.14 6.47 -11.24
N SER A 53 8.18 5.92 -12.46
CA SER A 53 7.70 6.62 -13.66
C SER A 53 6.19 6.92 -13.65
N PHE A 54 5.43 6.17 -12.85
CA PHE A 54 3.97 6.31 -12.72
C PHE A 54 3.57 7.18 -11.52
N LEU A 55 4.53 7.54 -10.66
CA LEU A 55 4.27 8.28 -9.43
C LEU A 55 3.99 9.76 -9.74
N ALA A 56 2.77 10.22 -9.45
CA ALA A 56 2.42 11.65 -9.45
C ALA A 56 2.88 12.35 -8.16
N GLY A 57 2.92 11.63 -7.04
CA GLY A 57 3.58 12.06 -5.81
C GLY A 57 3.11 11.30 -4.58
N CYS A 58 3.75 11.55 -3.44
CA CYS A 58 3.20 11.20 -2.15
C CYS A 58 2.87 12.48 -1.38
N ASP A 59 1.85 12.43 -0.51
CA ASP A 59 1.50 13.54 0.38
C ASP A 59 1.10 13.01 1.77
N ALA A 60 1.25 13.83 2.79
CA ALA A 60 0.91 13.45 4.16
C ALA A 60 -0.38 14.14 4.62
N ALA A 61 -1.17 13.42 5.41
CA ALA A 61 -2.31 13.97 6.12
C ALA A 61 -1.90 14.84 7.34
N ASP A 62 -0.61 14.82 7.70
CA ASP A 62 -0.03 15.50 8.87
C ASP A 62 -0.70 15.11 10.20
N VAL A 63 -1.04 13.82 10.29
CA VAL A 63 -1.61 13.16 11.47
C VAL A 63 -0.77 11.92 11.74
N SER A 64 -0.25 11.76 12.95
CA SER A 64 0.54 10.56 13.31
C SER A 64 -0.34 9.31 13.34
N VAL A 65 0.28 8.13 13.24
CA VAL A 65 -0.45 6.85 13.22
C VAL A 65 -1.32 6.68 14.47
N LEU A 66 -0.81 7.05 15.66
CA LEU A 66 -1.56 6.95 16.93
C LEU A 66 -2.69 7.98 17.03
N GLU A 67 -2.60 9.07 16.28
CA GLU A 67 -3.62 10.11 16.25
C GLU A 67 -4.80 9.77 15.32
N LEU A 68 -4.64 8.79 14.40
CA LEU A 68 -5.74 8.33 13.55
C LEU A 68 -6.96 7.85 14.36
N GLU A 69 -6.71 7.26 15.53
CA GLU A 69 -7.76 6.75 16.42
C GLU A 69 -8.12 7.73 17.55
N SER A 70 -7.17 8.56 17.99
CA SER A 70 -7.33 9.38 19.19
C SER A 70 -7.76 10.83 18.95
N LYS A 71 -7.54 11.38 17.75
CA LYS A 71 -8.04 12.71 17.38
C LYS A 71 -9.51 12.69 16.96
N PRO A 72 -10.23 13.83 17.04
CA PRO A 72 -11.54 13.97 16.42
C PRO A 72 -11.48 13.56 14.96
N LYS A 73 -12.48 12.79 14.50
CA LYS A 73 -12.50 12.22 13.14
C LYS A 73 -12.45 13.32 12.08
N GLU A 74 -13.09 14.44 12.36
CA GLU A 74 -13.15 15.61 11.48
C GLU A 74 -11.75 16.15 11.17
N GLU A 75 -10.89 16.31 12.18
CA GLU A 75 -9.52 16.79 12.00
C GLU A 75 -8.68 15.81 11.17
N VAL A 76 -8.83 14.51 11.42
CA VAL A 76 -8.13 13.47 10.65
C VAL A 76 -8.58 13.50 9.19
N TYR A 77 -9.89 13.59 8.97
CA TYR A 77 -10.49 13.58 7.64
C TYR A 77 -10.09 14.81 6.83
N GLU A 78 -10.04 15.99 7.44
CA GLU A 78 -9.59 17.22 6.79
C GLU A 78 -8.15 17.08 6.26
N GLY A 79 -7.25 16.50 7.04
CA GLY A 79 -5.86 16.23 6.63
C GLY A 79 -5.79 15.29 5.42
N LEU A 80 -6.50 14.16 5.46
CA LEU A 80 -6.55 13.20 4.36
C LEU A 80 -7.15 13.79 3.09
N VAL A 81 -8.28 14.49 3.20
CA VAL A 81 -8.96 15.14 2.06
C VAL A 81 -8.07 16.19 1.42
N SER A 82 -7.40 16.99 2.23
CA SER A 82 -6.48 18.02 1.74
C SER A 82 -5.30 17.40 1.00
N ALA A 83 -4.70 16.34 1.54
CA ALA A 83 -3.64 15.58 0.88
C ALA A 83 -4.13 14.96 -0.44
N ALA A 84 -5.32 14.37 -0.45
CA ALA A 84 -5.92 13.78 -1.65
C ALA A 84 -6.06 14.80 -2.77
N LYS A 85 -6.67 15.96 -2.48
CA LYS A 85 -6.85 17.03 -3.47
C LYS A 85 -5.54 17.55 -4.03
N ARG A 86 -4.53 17.78 -3.17
CA ARG A 86 -3.18 18.19 -3.62
C ARG A 86 -2.52 17.17 -4.54
N LEU A 87 -2.79 15.88 -4.36
CA LEU A 87 -2.29 14.83 -5.24
C LEU A 87 -3.04 14.80 -6.57
N VAL A 88 -4.37 15.00 -6.56
CA VAL A 88 -5.16 15.17 -7.78
C VAL A 88 -4.67 16.36 -8.60
N ASP A 89 -4.38 17.50 -7.97
CA ASP A 89 -3.82 18.68 -8.62
C ASP A 89 -2.44 18.41 -9.27
N LYS A 90 -1.69 17.43 -8.75
CA LYS A 90 -0.43 16.95 -9.34
C LYS A 90 -0.62 15.91 -10.45
N GLY A 91 -1.87 15.62 -10.81
CA GLY A 91 -2.25 14.71 -11.88
C GLY A 91 -2.38 13.25 -11.45
N ALA A 92 -2.72 12.98 -10.19
CA ALA A 92 -3.05 11.63 -9.74
C ALA A 92 -4.43 11.20 -10.24
N ASP A 93 -4.53 10.01 -10.83
CA ASP A 93 -5.80 9.35 -11.19
C ASP A 93 -6.07 8.10 -10.33
N CYS A 94 -5.08 7.67 -9.55
CA CYS A 94 -5.19 6.64 -8.52
C CYS A 94 -4.47 7.07 -7.24
N ILE A 95 -5.11 6.93 -6.09
CA ILE A 95 -4.56 7.27 -4.78
C ILE A 95 -4.58 6.02 -3.89
N CYS A 96 -3.41 5.59 -3.44
CA CYS A 96 -3.24 4.54 -2.45
C CYS A 96 -3.31 5.11 -1.04
N LEU A 97 -4.02 4.44 -0.14
CA LEU A 97 -3.91 4.69 1.30
C LEU A 97 -2.63 4.02 1.84
N GLY A 98 -1.70 4.82 2.35
CA GLY A 98 -0.35 4.40 2.72
C GLY A 98 -0.20 3.84 4.13
N CYS A 99 -1.27 3.81 4.92
CA CYS A 99 -1.26 3.26 6.28
C CYS A 99 -2.48 2.34 6.48
N ALA A 100 -2.27 1.18 7.11
CA ALA A 100 -3.35 0.24 7.40
C ALA A 100 -4.46 0.85 8.29
N GLY A 101 -4.09 1.80 9.16
CA GLY A 101 -5.06 2.54 9.98
C GLY A 101 -5.96 3.50 9.19
N MET A 102 -5.70 3.73 7.90
CA MET A 102 -6.50 4.61 7.05
C MET A 102 -7.69 3.91 6.38
N THR A 103 -7.84 2.59 6.52
CA THR A 103 -8.92 1.83 5.88
C THR A 103 -10.31 2.38 6.22
N GLU A 104 -10.53 2.82 7.47
CA GLU A 104 -11.80 3.44 7.89
C GLU A 104 -12.04 4.84 7.28
N MET A 105 -11.00 5.47 6.73
CA MET A 105 -11.02 6.80 6.12
C MET A 105 -11.12 6.72 4.59
N GLN A 106 -11.27 5.52 4.03
CA GLN A 106 -11.38 5.36 2.58
C GLN A 106 -12.57 6.13 2.02
N GLU A 107 -13.75 6.05 2.65
CA GLU A 107 -14.98 6.67 2.14
C GLU A 107 -14.87 8.20 2.03
N VAL A 108 -14.20 8.86 2.98
CA VAL A 108 -14.05 10.33 2.94
C VAL A 108 -13.12 10.76 1.80
N CYS A 109 -12.03 10.02 1.57
CA CYS A 109 -11.15 10.25 0.41
C CYS A 109 -11.90 10.00 -0.90
N GLN A 110 -12.67 8.92 -1.00
CA GLN A 110 -13.45 8.56 -2.20
C GLN A 110 -14.41 9.67 -2.62
N LYS A 111 -15.18 10.19 -1.66
CA LYS A 111 -16.10 11.32 -1.90
C LYS A 111 -15.35 12.58 -2.32
N ALA A 112 -14.20 12.85 -1.70
CA ALA A 112 -13.44 14.06 -1.97
C ALA A 112 -12.82 14.13 -3.38
N VAL A 113 -12.58 12.98 -4.01
CA VAL A 113 -11.91 12.87 -5.32
C VAL A 113 -12.81 12.31 -6.43
N GLY A 114 -14.12 12.21 -6.20
CA GLY A 114 -15.08 11.81 -7.24
C GLY A 114 -14.95 10.34 -7.69
N MET A 115 -14.68 9.42 -6.77
CA MET A 115 -14.47 8.01 -7.15
C MET A 115 -15.71 7.35 -7.77
N ASN A 116 -16.92 7.70 -7.30
CA ASN A 116 -18.16 7.14 -7.84
C ASN A 116 -18.43 7.63 -9.27
N GLU A 117 -17.94 8.82 -9.59
CA GLU A 117 -17.95 9.45 -10.89
C GLU A 117 -16.80 8.97 -11.79
N ARG A 118 -15.94 8.08 -11.26
CA ARG A 118 -14.73 7.56 -11.90
C ARG A 118 -13.68 8.64 -12.24
N GLU A 119 -13.63 9.71 -11.46
CA GLU A 119 -12.59 10.74 -11.65
C GLU A 119 -11.24 10.25 -11.15
N VAL A 120 -11.19 9.77 -9.90
CA VAL A 120 -9.96 9.26 -9.27
C VAL A 120 -10.28 8.05 -8.40
N MET A 121 -9.48 6.99 -8.52
CA MET A 121 -9.68 5.76 -7.74
C MET A 121 -8.95 5.82 -6.41
N VAL A 122 -9.61 5.48 -5.30
CA VAL A 122 -8.98 5.35 -3.98
C VAL A 122 -8.83 3.89 -3.61
N VAL A 123 -7.58 3.44 -3.44
CA VAL A 123 -7.20 2.05 -3.26
C VAL A 123 -6.74 1.79 -1.83
N ASP A 124 -7.46 0.91 -1.13
CA ASP A 124 -7.01 0.33 0.13
C ASP A 124 -6.18 -0.95 -0.13
N GLY A 125 -4.91 -0.88 0.26
CA GLY A 125 -3.97 -2.01 0.13
C GLY A 125 -4.32 -3.21 1.01
N VAL A 126 -5.00 -3.00 2.13
CA VAL A 126 -5.42 -4.10 3.02
C VAL A 126 -6.50 -4.93 2.31
N ALA A 127 -7.59 -4.29 1.89
CA ALA A 127 -8.66 -4.97 1.15
C ALA A 127 -8.15 -5.63 -0.14
N MET A 128 -7.32 -4.94 -0.94
CA MET A 128 -6.76 -5.50 -2.18
C MET A 128 -5.80 -6.66 -1.94
N GLY A 129 -4.97 -6.59 -0.88
CA GLY A 129 -4.07 -7.68 -0.52
C GLY A 129 -4.83 -8.99 -0.27
N VAL A 130 -5.97 -8.92 0.42
CA VAL A 130 -6.85 -10.09 0.65
C VAL A 130 -7.36 -10.64 -0.69
N GLN A 131 -7.88 -9.79 -1.57
CA GLN A 131 -8.44 -10.23 -2.86
C GLN A 131 -7.38 -10.86 -3.77
N PHE A 132 -6.17 -10.28 -3.82
CA PHE A 132 -5.06 -10.86 -4.57
C PHE A 132 -4.63 -12.21 -4.00
N LEU A 133 -4.52 -12.34 -2.67
CA LEU A 133 -4.18 -13.63 -2.05
C LEU A 133 -5.24 -14.70 -2.32
N ILE A 134 -6.53 -14.35 -2.28
CA ILE A 134 -7.62 -15.28 -2.63
C ILE A 134 -7.44 -15.78 -4.07
N GLY A 135 -7.22 -14.88 -5.03
CA GLY A 135 -7.01 -15.24 -6.44
C GLY A 135 -5.80 -16.16 -6.61
N LEU A 136 -4.65 -15.79 -6.04
CA LEU A 136 -3.42 -16.58 -6.11
C LEU A 136 -3.59 -17.99 -5.52
N VAL A 137 -4.25 -18.10 -4.35
CA VAL A 137 -4.51 -19.40 -3.72
C VAL A 137 -5.45 -20.26 -4.55
N ARG A 138 -6.51 -19.67 -5.14
CA ARG A 138 -7.47 -20.39 -6.00
C ARG A 138 -6.80 -20.95 -7.26
N GLU A 139 -5.85 -20.24 -7.82
CA GLU A 139 -5.05 -20.68 -8.98
C GLU A 139 -3.89 -21.63 -8.60
N GLY A 140 -3.77 -22.01 -7.32
CA GLY A 140 -2.69 -22.90 -6.86
C GLY A 140 -1.30 -22.25 -6.91
N LEU A 141 -1.22 -20.91 -6.95
CA LEU A 141 0.03 -20.17 -7.00
C LEU A 141 0.61 -19.97 -5.60
N GLY A 142 1.94 -20.01 -5.52
CA GLY A 142 2.69 -19.86 -4.28
C GLY A 142 4.06 -19.24 -4.50
N THR A 143 4.83 -19.09 -3.43
CA THR A 143 6.17 -18.51 -3.49
C THR A 143 7.16 -19.49 -4.13
N ALA A 144 7.74 -19.11 -5.27
CA ALA A 144 8.72 -19.92 -5.98
C ALA A 144 10.04 -20.08 -5.18
N LYS A 145 10.34 -21.31 -4.75
CA LYS A 145 11.52 -21.64 -3.91
C LYS A 145 12.81 -21.94 -4.69
N ARG A 146 12.78 -21.90 -6.02
CA ARG A 146 13.95 -22.17 -6.86
C ARG A 146 14.95 -21.00 -6.87
N GLY A 147 14.44 -19.77 -6.81
CA GLY A 147 15.22 -18.55 -6.99
C GLY A 147 15.60 -17.85 -5.68
N MET A 148 15.46 -16.52 -5.69
CA MET A 148 15.86 -15.62 -4.60
C MET A 148 15.22 -16.00 -3.26
N TYR A 149 13.96 -16.45 -3.26
CA TYR A 149 13.23 -16.85 -2.06
C TYR A 149 13.38 -18.34 -1.71
N ARG A 150 14.60 -18.88 -1.81
CA ARG A 150 14.90 -20.25 -1.37
C ARG A 150 14.51 -20.42 0.10
N SER A 151 14.13 -21.65 0.48
CA SER A 151 13.80 -21.96 1.87
C SER A 151 14.94 -21.59 2.82
N ALA A 152 14.61 -20.82 3.86
CA ALA A 152 15.54 -20.45 4.93
C ALA A 152 15.79 -21.60 5.93
N ALA A 153 15.10 -22.75 5.81
CA ALA A 153 15.17 -23.86 6.75
C ALA A 153 16.60 -24.38 6.98
N MET A 154 17.36 -24.61 5.90
CA MET A 154 18.77 -25.03 6.01
C MET A 154 19.64 -23.96 6.71
N GLY A 155 19.33 -22.68 6.48
CA GLY A 155 20.03 -21.58 7.14
C GLY A 155 19.75 -21.52 8.63
N ARG A 156 18.51 -21.81 9.05
CA ARG A 156 18.12 -21.91 10.47
C ARG A 156 18.79 -23.08 11.16
N GLU A 157 18.76 -24.26 10.54
CA GLU A 157 19.37 -25.48 11.05
C GLU A 157 20.86 -25.28 11.35
N ARG A 158 21.60 -24.67 10.42
CA ARG A 158 23.04 -24.36 10.60
C ARG A 158 23.34 -23.43 11.77
N ARG A 159 22.38 -22.63 12.21
CA ARG A 159 22.51 -21.72 13.37
C ARG A 159 21.92 -22.29 14.65
N GLY A 160 21.38 -23.52 14.64
CA GLY A 160 20.67 -24.09 15.78
C GLY A 160 19.35 -23.39 16.11
N GLN A 161 18.76 -22.67 15.13
CA GLN A 161 17.52 -21.92 15.33
C GLN A 161 16.31 -22.85 15.10
N THR A 162 15.50 -23.08 16.13
CA THR A 162 14.32 -23.98 16.10
C THR A 162 12.99 -23.26 15.88
N TRP A 163 12.98 -21.93 15.90
CA TRP A 163 11.81 -21.10 15.62
C TRP A 163 11.89 -20.43 14.23
N ILE A 164 10.73 -20.02 13.71
CA ILE A 164 10.63 -19.14 12.53
C ILE A 164 10.80 -17.69 12.98
#